data_AF-A0A1C7WF72-F1
#
_entry.id   AF-A0A1C7WF72-F1
#
_cell.length_a   1.000
_cell.length_b   1.000
_cell.length_c   1.000
_cell.angle_alpha   90.00
_cell.angle_beta   90.00
_cell.angle_gamma   90.00
#
_symmetry.space_group_name_H-M   'P 1'
#
loop_
_entity.id
_entity.type
_entity.pdbx_description
1 polymer ?
#
loop_
_entity_poly.entity_id
_entity_poly.type
_entity_poly.pdbx_seq_one_letter_code
_entity_poly.pdbx_strand_id
1 'polypeptide(L)'
;MEKIKSVTRLLLESGFTRKEIKELQKKSKFFGIDLAFGVKDVGKRMLKTTIVIFSLFLAFTSVIYIKQTLKTVIVFSAFLAILLLLSCFLTNIPRYAKSIIFYFKSNK
;
A
#
# COMPACT_ATOMS: atom_id res chain seq x y z
N MET A 1 7.16 -3.05 -28.59
CA MET A 1 7.80 -1.89 -27.89
C MET A 1 6.78 -0.83 -27.44
N GLU A 2 5.64 -0.68 -28.10
CA GLU A 2 4.59 0.32 -27.77
C GLU A 2 3.95 0.16 -26.38
N LYS A 3 3.65 -1.07 -25.95
CA LYS A 3 3.08 -1.34 -24.61
C LYS A 3 3.97 -0.86 -23.46
N ILE A 4 5.30 -0.92 -23.61
CA ILE A 4 6.25 -0.51 -22.56
C ILE A 4 6.31 1.02 -22.41
N LYS A 5 6.20 1.75 -23.54
CA LYS A 5 6.07 3.22 -23.52
C LYS A 5 4.77 3.64 -22.85
N SER A 6 3.69 2.91 -23.08
CA SER A 6 2.39 3.10 -22.40
C SER A 6 2.51 2.91 -20.89
N VAL A 7 3.08 1.79 -20.42
CA VAL A 7 3.21 1.50 -18.98
C VAL A 7 4.13 2.52 -18.29
N THR A 8 5.25 2.88 -18.92
CA THR A 8 6.19 3.87 -18.37
C THR A 8 5.53 5.25 -18.23
N ARG A 9 4.73 5.64 -19.22
CA ARG A 9 3.95 6.89 -19.18
C ARG A 9 2.90 6.86 -18.06
N LEU A 10 2.14 5.78 -17.94
CA LEU A 10 1.14 5.60 -16.87
C LEU A 10 1.79 5.62 -15.47
N LEU A 11 2.98 5.06 -15.32
CA LEU A 11 3.74 5.13 -14.06
C LEU A 11 4.19 6.56 -13.76
N LEU A 12 4.71 7.30 -14.74
CA LEU A 12 5.06 8.72 -14.58
C LEU A 12 3.83 9.56 -14.19
N GLU A 13 2.70 9.35 -14.86
CA GLU A 13 1.43 10.00 -14.55
C GLU A 13 0.86 9.61 -13.18
N SER A 14 1.32 8.49 -12.60
CA SER A 14 0.96 8.04 -11.25
C SER A 14 1.94 8.55 -10.19
N GLY A 15 2.93 9.37 -10.57
CA GLY A 15 3.88 10.02 -9.67
C GLY A 15 5.20 9.26 -9.45
N PHE A 16 5.47 8.19 -10.21
CA PHE A 16 6.78 7.52 -10.16
C PHE A 16 7.85 8.36 -10.85
N THR A 17 9.04 8.40 -10.27
CA THR A 17 10.21 9.02 -10.91
C THR A 17 10.87 8.06 -11.90
N ARG A 18 11.60 8.60 -12.88
CA ARG A 18 12.35 7.78 -13.85
C ARG A 18 13.35 6.82 -13.18
N LYS A 19 13.93 7.21 -12.03
CA LYS A 19 14.84 6.35 -11.25
C LYS A 19 14.08 5.17 -10.63
N GLU A 20 12.94 5.42 -9.99
CA GLU A 20 12.07 4.36 -9.44
C GLU A 20 11.58 3.39 -10.51
N ILE A 21 11.21 3.88 -11.70
CA ILE A 21 10.77 3.02 -12.80
C ILE A 21 11.92 2.12 -13.29
N LYS A 22 13.14 2.64 -13.40
CA LYS A 22 14.33 1.84 -13.76
C LYS A 22 14.61 0.74 -12.73
N GLU A 23 14.50 1.05 -11.44
CA GLU A 23 14.65 0.04 -10.37
C GLU A 23 13.57 -1.04 -10.45
N LEU A 24 12.31 -0.64 -10.63
CA LEU A 24 11.19 -1.56 -10.75
C LEU A 24 11.33 -2.45 -12.00
N GLN A 25 11.79 -1.90 -13.12
CA GLN A 25 12.11 -2.67 -14.34
C GLN A 25 13.25 -3.67 -14.11
N LYS A 26 14.28 -3.30 -13.36
CA LYS A 26 15.40 -4.21 -13.04
C LYS A 26 14.90 -5.37 -12.17
N LYS A 27 14.09 -5.07 -11.14
CA LYS A 27 13.46 -6.10 -10.30
C LYS A 27 12.47 -6.96 -11.09
N SER A 28 11.64 -6.37 -11.95
CA SER A 28 10.65 -7.12 -12.73
C SER A 28 11.32 -8.10 -13.70
N LYS A 29 12.41 -7.68 -14.37
CA LYS A 29 13.24 -8.58 -15.19
C LYS A 29 13.87 -9.70 -14.38
N PHE A 30 14.36 -9.41 -13.18
CA PHE A 30 14.97 -10.40 -12.29
C PHE A 30 13.97 -11.48 -11.85
N PHE A 31 12.73 -11.08 -11.54
CA PHE A 31 11.68 -12.01 -11.12
C PHE A 31 10.87 -12.60 -12.29
N GLY A 32 11.12 -12.19 -13.54
CA GLY A 32 10.35 -12.61 -14.71
C GLY A 32 8.89 -12.11 -14.71
N ILE A 33 8.58 -11.06 -13.95
CA ILE A 33 7.22 -10.53 -13.78
C ILE A 33 7.04 -9.32 -14.69
N ASP A 34 5.85 -9.18 -15.29
CA ASP A 34 5.48 -7.95 -16.00
C ASP A 34 5.41 -6.78 -15.01
N LEU A 35 6.15 -5.71 -15.30
CA LEU A 35 6.18 -4.48 -14.51
C LEU A 35 4.79 -3.94 -14.19
N ALA A 36 3.89 -3.93 -15.18
CA ALA A 36 2.55 -3.39 -15.02
C ALA A 36 1.73 -4.25 -14.05
N PHE A 37 1.85 -5.58 -14.18
CA PHE A 37 1.19 -6.52 -13.29
C PHE A 37 1.71 -6.41 -11.85
N GLY A 38 3.04 -6.33 -11.68
CA GLY A 38 3.65 -6.20 -10.35
C GLY A 38 3.21 -4.94 -9.62
N VAL A 39 3.23 -3.78 -10.28
CA VAL A 39 2.79 -2.51 -9.65
C VAL A 39 1.29 -2.53 -9.36
N LYS A 40 0.48 -3.07 -10.28
CA LYS A 40 -0.98 -3.20 -10.11
C LYS A 40 -1.34 -4.10 -8.93
N ASP A 41 -0.67 -5.24 -8.79
CA ASP A 41 -0.93 -6.20 -7.71
C ASP A 41 -0.53 -5.63 -6.34
N VAL A 42 0.59 -4.92 -6.27
CA VAL A 42 1.00 -4.18 -5.06
C VAL A 42 -0.05 -3.13 -4.67
N GLY A 43 -0.55 -2.34 -5.63
CA GLY A 43 -1.62 -1.37 -5.38
C GLY A 43 -2.91 -2.02 -4.86
N LYS A 44 -3.32 -3.15 -5.47
CA LYS A 44 -4.52 -3.89 -5.06
C LYS A 44 -4.39 -4.49 -3.66
N ARG A 45 -3.25 -5.13 -3.35
CA ARG A 45 -3.00 -5.70 -2.02
C ARG A 45 -2.97 -4.58 -0.98
N MET A 46 -2.30 -3.47 -1.27
CA MET A 46 -2.25 -2.34 -0.35
C MET A 46 -3.63 -1.79 -0.03
N LEU A 47 -4.49 -1.59 -1.04
CA LEU A 47 -5.88 -1.16 -0.81
C LEU A 47 -6.63 -2.12 0.12
N LYS A 48 -6.56 -3.44 -0.14
CA LYS A 48 -7.20 -4.44 0.72
C LYS A 48 -6.68 -4.39 2.15
N THR A 49 -5.36 -4.35 2.32
CA THR A 49 -4.72 -4.30 3.63
C THR A 49 -5.12 -3.02 4.39
N THR A 50 -5.14 -1.86 3.72
CA THR A 50 -5.59 -0.61 4.35
C THR A 50 -7.05 -0.68 4.80
N ILE A 51 -7.95 -1.25 3.98
CA ILE A 51 -9.36 -1.43 4.35
C ILE A 51 -9.48 -2.34 5.58
N VAL A 52 -8.76 -3.46 5.60
CA VAL A 52 -8.77 -4.39 6.75
C VAL A 52 -8.26 -3.69 8.00
N ILE A 53 -7.10 -3.02 7.94
CA ILE A 53 -6.54 -2.29 9.08
C ILE A 53 -7.52 -1.22 9.57
N PHE A 54 -8.13 -0.45 8.66
CA PHE A 54 -9.08 0.59 9.02
C PHE A 54 -10.35 0.03 9.67
N SER A 55 -10.86 -1.11 9.17
CA SER A 55 -12.00 -1.80 9.77
C SER A 55 -11.68 -2.33 11.17
N LEU A 56 -10.47 -2.86 11.36
CA LEU A 56 -10.00 -3.35 12.66
C LEU A 56 -9.85 -2.19 13.65
N PHE A 57 -9.35 -1.05 13.17
CA PHE A 57 -9.22 0.18 13.94
C PHE A 57 -10.58 0.72 14.38
N LEU A 58 -11.57 0.76 13.48
CA LEU A 58 -12.94 1.16 13.79
C LEU A 58 -13.61 0.25 14.83
N ALA A 59 -13.52 -1.07 14.65
CA ALA A 59 -14.05 -2.02 15.62
C ALA A 59 -13.40 -1.83 17.00
N PHE A 60 -12.09 -1.56 17.00
CA PHE A 60 -11.31 -1.34 18.20
C PHE A 60 -11.68 -0.03 18.92
N THR A 61 -11.83 1.08 18.20
CA THR A 61 -12.26 2.37 18.80
C THR A 61 -13.67 2.27 19.35
N SER A 62 -14.59 1.54 18.70
CA SER A 62 -15.92 1.27 19.22
C SER A 62 -15.88 0.46 20.53
N VAL A 63 -15.01 -0.55 20.64
CA VAL A 63 -14.87 -1.35 21.88
C VAL A 63 -14.30 -0.52 23.03
N ILE A 64 -13.33 0.36 22.76
CA ILE A 64 -12.78 1.28 23.76
C ILE A 64 -13.87 2.21 24.29
N TYR A 65 -14.69 2.77 23.40
CA TYR A 65 -15.72 3.73 23.77
C TYR A 65 -16.81 3.12 24.67
N ILE A 66 -17.06 1.81 24.54
CA ILE A 66 -18.13 1.11 25.26
C ILE A 66 -17.68 0.57 26.64
N LYS A 67 -16.40 0.25 26.86
CA LYS A 67 -15.91 -0.34 28.13
C LYS A 67 -14.62 0.32 28.64
N GLN A 68 -14.76 1.33 29.52
CA GLN A 68 -13.67 1.86 30.33
C GLN A 68 -13.40 0.95 31.55
N THR A 69 -12.59 -0.09 31.39
CA THR A 69 -12.00 -0.85 32.51
C THR A 69 -10.62 -1.38 32.12
N LEU A 70 -9.78 -1.72 33.12
CA LEU A 70 -8.39 -2.26 33.13
C LEU A 70 -7.85 -3.02 31.89
N LYS A 71 -8.72 -3.52 31.00
CA LYS A 71 -8.40 -3.94 29.63
C LYS A 71 -7.78 -2.82 28.77
N THR A 72 -7.86 -1.56 29.18
CA THR A 72 -7.27 -0.40 28.49
C THR A 72 -5.78 -0.55 28.22
N VAL A 73 -5.01 -1.23 29.08
CA VAL A 73 -3.56 -1.40 28.89
C VAL A 73 -3.23 -2.42 27.79
N ILE A 74 -3.92 -3.57 27.78
CA ILE A 74 -3.78 -4.59 26.71
C ILE A 74 -4.24 -4.00 25.37
N VAL A 75 -5.35 -3.28 25.41
CA VAL A 75 -5.90 -2.53 24.28
C VAL A 75 -4.88 -1.48 23.79
N PHE A 76 -4.31 -0.64 24.65
CA PHE A 76 -3.31 0.36 24.26
C PHE A 76 -2.03 -0.28 23.70
N SER A 77 -1.60 -1.42 24.24
CA SER A 77 -0.45 -2.16 23.71
C SER A 77 -0.72 -2.75 22.31
N ALA A 78 -1.93 -3.26 22.06
CA ALA A 78 -2.35 -3.72 20.74
C ALA A 78 -2.46 -2.55 19.74
N PHE A 79 -2.94 -1.39 20.20
CA PHE A 79 -2.99 -0.16 19.43
C PHE A 79 -1.59 0.33 19.05
N LEU A 80 -0.65 0.30 19.99
CA LEU A 80 0.75 0.64 19.75
C LEU A 80 1.40 -0.33 18.76
N ALA A 81 1.09 -1.63 18.85
CA ALA A 81 1.55 -2.63 17.88
C ALA A 81 0.96 -2.42 16.48
N ILE A 82 -0.32 -2.04 16.39
CA ILE A 82 -0.98 -1.66 15.12
C ILE A 82 -0.33 -0.39 14.55
N LEU A 83 -0.03 0.60 15.38
CA LEU A 83 0.70 1.82 14.99
C LEU A 83 2.12 1.54 14.51
N LEU A 84 2.83 0.60 15.14
CA LEU A 84 4.18 0.16 14.74
C LEU A 84 4.14 -0.66 13.43
N LEU A 85 3.11 -1.47 13.23
CA LEU A 85 2.86 -2.13 11.94
C LEU A 85 2.58 -1.10 10.86
N LEU A 86 1.70 -0.13 11.14
CA LEU A 86 1.44 1.02 10.26
C LEU A 86 2.72 1.81 9.99
N SER A 87 3.62 1.98 10.97
CA SER A 87 4.88 2.72 10.80
C SER A 87 5.87 2.00 9.89
N CYS A 88 5.92 0.65 9.93
CA CYS A 88 6.64 -0.16 8.96
C CYS A 88 6.07 -0.03 7.54
N PHE A 89 4.75 0.14 7.40
CA PHE A 89 4.11 0.45 6.12
C PHE A 89 4.36 1.91 5.68
N LEU A 90 4.43 2.86 6.63
CA LEU A 90 4.67 4.30 6.41
C LEU A 90 5.99 4.58 5.71
N THR A 91 7.04 3.79 5.97
CA THR A 91 8.37 4.00 5.39
C THR A 91 8.40 3.93 3.84
N ASN A 92 7.43 3.24 3.22
CA ASN A 92 7.28 3.15 1.76
C ASN A 92 5.94 3.69 1.24
N ILE A 93 5.17 4.42 2.06
CA ILE A 93 3.89 5.04 1.65
C ILE A 93 3.96 5.79 0.32
N PRO A 94 4.98 6.61 0.01
CA PRO A 94 4.99 7.31 -1.27
C PRO A 94 4.99 6.35 -2.46
N ARG A 95 5.68 5.20 -2.38
CA ARG A 95 5.63 4.18 -3.45
C ARG A 95 4.30 3.43 -3.47
N TYR A 96 3.73 3.13 -2.31
CA TYR A 96 2.44 2.44 -2.22
C TYR A 96 1.28 3.31 -2.72
N ALA A 97 1.25 4.59 -2.35
CA ALA A 97 0.27 5.56 -2.84
C ALA A 97 0.34 5.71 -4.36
N LYS A 98 1.55 5.86 -4.92
CA LYS A 98 1.76 5.87 -6.39
C LYS A 98 1.26 4.58 -7.05
N SER A 99 1.47 3.41 -6.42
CA SER A 99 1.00 2.12 -6.92
C SER A 99 -0.54 1.98 -6.88
N ILE A 100 -1.18 2.56 -5.87
CA ILE A 100 -2.66 2.63 -5.77
C ILE A 100 -3.22 3.55 -6.87
N ILE A 101 -2.62 4.71 -7.11
CA ILE A 101 -3.02 5.62 -8.20
C ILE A 101 -2.88 4.92 -9.55
N PHE A 102 -1.77 4.19 -9.74
CA PHE A 102 -1.56 3.38 -10.95
C PHE A 102 -2.64 2.30 -11.10
N TYR A 103 -3.02 1.62 -10.02
CA TYR A 103 -4.09 0.62 -10.04
C TYR A 103 -5.43 1.20 -10.54
N PHE A 104 -5.82 2.38 -10.05
CA PHE A 104 -7.05 3.05 -10.49
C PHE A 104 -6.97 3.51 -11.95
N LYS A 105 -5.85 4.10 -12.37
CA LYS A 105 -5.66 4.54 -13.77
C LYS A 105 -5.58 3.38 -14.76
N SER A 106 -5.02 2.24 -14.35
CA SER A 106 -4.91 1.05 -15.20
C SER A 106 -6.23 0.27 -15.34
N ASN A 107 -7.23 0.53 -14.49
CA ASN A 107 -8.56 -0.09 -14.53
C ASN A 107 -9.64 0.82 -15.14
N LYS A 108 -9.28 2.05 -15.51
CA LYS A 108 -10.16 3.01 -16.19
C LYS A 108 -9.91 2.94 -17.69
#